data_AF-A0AAW6CHN3-F1
#
_entry.id   AF-A0AAW6CHN3-F1
#
_cell.length_a   1.000
_cell.length_b   1.000
_cell.length_c   1.000
_cell.angle_alpha   90.00
_cell.angle_beta   90.00
_cell.angle_gamma   90.00
#
_symmetry.space_group_name_H-M   'P 1'
#
loop_
_entity.id
_entity.type
_entity.pdbx_description
1 polymer ?
#
loop_
_entity_poly.entity_id
_entity_poly.type
_entity_poly.pdbx_seq_one_letter_code
_entity_poly.pdbx_strand_id
1 'polypeptide(L)'
;MHRCTTALYFSPTGGTRTYVRAVAAAMPHMGGEVDLTRPEERRKVHMFGADDVVVLGVPVYYGRVPEVPGLLDGLQGEETPAVLLAVYGNRLIDDALAELSDLCAARGFRPLAAGAFVAPHTFSAKVAMGRPNAGDLAAAAELGRRAAEKLSGPVRWRPSILPRPVRPTVRSASAAWPVSGLARRAADGWKAPPLPLQRLIWRRH
;
A
#
# COMPACT_ATOMS: atom_id res chain seq x y z
N MET A 1 -16.41 7.76 -18.81
CA MET A 1 -14.95 7.92 -18.68
C MET A 1 -14.38 6.58 -18.23
N HIS A 2 -13.56 5.94 -19.07
CA HIS A 2 -12.91 4.68 -18.70
C HIS A 2 -11.60 5.03 -18.00
N ARG A 3 -11.54 4.81 -16.69
CA ARG A 3 -10.30 4.97 -15.93
C ARG A 3 -9.41 3.76 -16.19
N CYS A 4 -8.17 3.97 -16.58
CA CYS A 4 -7.19 2.92 -16.80
C CYS A 4 -6.37 2.70 -15.54
N THR A 5 -6.25 1.45 -15.07
CA THR A 5 -5.41 1.11 -13.91
C THR A 5 -4.03 0.63 -14.37
N THR A 6 -2.96 1.32 -13.94
CA THR A 6 -1.57 0.91 -14.17
C THR A 6 -0.93 0.38 -12.89
N ALA A 7 -0.31 -0.79 -12.99
CA ALA A 7 0.44 -1.42 -11.91
C ALA A 7 1.91 -0.98 -11.95
N LEU A 8 2.36 -0.21 -10.97
CA LEU A 8 3.75 0.21 -10.81
C LEU A 8 4.39 -0.50 -9.61
N TYR A 9 5.60 -1.02 -9.78
CA TYR A 9 6.27 -1.69 -8.67
C TYR A 9 7.78 -1.63 -8.76
N PHE A 10 8.42 -1.57 -7.58
CA PHE A 10 9.79 -2.02 -7.40
C PHE A 10 9.73 -3.38 -6.70
N SER A 11 10.29 -4.43 -7.30
CA SER A 11 10.09 -5.80 -6.81
C SER A 11 11.27 -6.72 -7.08
N PRO A 12 12.43 -6.52 -6.43
CA PRO A 12 13.63 -7.34 -6.65
C PRO A 12 13.44 -8.84 -6.48
N THR A 13 12.54 -9.27 -5.57
CA THR A 13 12.25 -10.68 -5.27
C THR A 13 10.88 -11.14 -5.78
N GLY A 14 10.18 -10.33 -6.58
CA GLY A 14 8.85 -10.66 -7.14
C GLY A 14 7.66 -10.55 -6.18
N GLY A 15 7.87 -10.54 -4.85
CA GLY A 15 6.77 -10.49 -3.88
C GLY A 15 5.89 -9.22 -3.99
N THR A 16 6.51 -8.05 -4.13
CA THR A 16 5.79 -6.78 -4.29
C THR A 16 4.95 -6.76 -5.56
N ARG A 17 5.52 -7.25 -6.67
CA ARG A 17 4.81 -7.37 -7.96
C ARG A 17 3.54 -8.18 -7.81
N THR A 18 3.57 -9.32 -7.12
CA THR A 18 2.40 -10.18 -6.95
C THR A 18 1.26 -9.46 -6.23
N TYR A 19 1.57 -8.69 -5.19
CA TYR A 19 0.57 -7.89 -4.47
C TYR A 19 -0.01 -6.76 -5.33
N VAL A 20 0.85 -5.99 -6.01
CA VAL A 20 0.42 -4.89 -6.87
C VAL A 20 -0.51 -5.41 -7.97
N ARG A 21 -0.16 -6.53 -8.60
CA ARG A 21 -1.00 -7.16 -9.63
C ARG A 21 -2.35 -7.62 -9.08
N ALA A 22 -2.37 -8.22 -7.88
CA ALA A 22 -3.62 -8.66 -7.26
C ALA A 22 -4.57 -7.48 -6.93
N VAL A 23 -4.02 -6.35 -6.48
CA VAL A 23 -4.80 -5.12 -6.25
C VAL A 23 -5.28 -4.54 -7.58
N ALA A 24 -4.40 -4.36 -8.56
CA ALA A 24 -4.73 -3.75 -9.85
C ALA A 24 -5.74 -4.58 -10.65
N ALA A 25 -5.64 -5.91 -10.61
CA ALA A 25 -6.60 -6.81 -11.27
C ALA A 25 -8.00 -6.77 -10.64
N ALA A 26 -8.10 -6.34 -9.38
CA ALA A 26 -9.37 -6.14 -8.70
C ALA A 26 -9.96 -4.73 -8.92
N MET A 27 -9.29 -3.89 -9.72
CA MET A 27 -9.73 -2.54 -10.09
C MET A 27 -10.17 -2.50 -11.57
N PRO A 28 -10.97 -1.50 -11.98
CA PRO A 28 -11.44 -1.38 -13.36
C PRO A 28 -10.29 -1.22 -14.35
N HIS A 29 -10.41 -1.92 -15.49
CA HIS A 29 -9.57 -1.77 -16.69
C HIS A 29 -8.05 -1.73 -16.40
N MET A 30 -7.46 -2.87 -16.03
CA MET A 30 -6.00 -2.99 -15.94
C MET A 30 -5.34 -2.83 -17.31
N GLY A 31 -4.60 -1.74 -17.51
CA GLY A 31 -4.01 -1.38 -18.80
C GLY A 31 -2.54 -1.77 -18.99
N GLY A 32 -1.78 -1.94 -17.91
CA GLY A 32 -0.36 -2.29 -18.03
C GLY A 32 0.40 -2.37 -16.71
N GLU A 33 1.67 -2.76 -16.81
CA GLU A 33 2.64 -2.86 -15.72
C GLU A 33 3.89 -2.04 -16.03
N VAL A 34 4.43 -1.34 -15.02
CA VAL A 34 5.72 -0.65 -15.07
C VAL A 34 6.61 -1.21 -13.96
N ASP A 35 7.70 -1.87 -14.36
CA ASP A 35 8.67 -2.50 -13.46
C ASP A 35 9.83 -1.55 -13.15
N LEU A 36 9.73 -0.80 -12.06
CA LEU A 36 10.75 0.14 -11.57
C LEU A 36 11.99 -0.56 -11.03
N THR A 37 12.00 -1.90 -10.93
CA THR A 37 13.22 -2.66 -10.64
C THR A 37 14.26 -2.45 -11.75
N ARG A 38 13.79 -2.21 -12.98
CA ARG A 38 14.60 -1.97 -14.17
C ARG A 38 15.14 -0.54 -14.21
N PRO A 39 16.48 -0.34 -14.24
CA PRO A 39 17.07 0.99 -14.33
C PRO A 39 16.61 1.81 -15.55
N GLU A 40 16.33 1.16 -16.67
CA GLU A 40 15.81 1.79 -17.89
C GLU A 40 14.40 2.36 -17.71
N GLU A 41 13.53 1.69 -16.95
CA GLU A 41 12.18 2.20 -16.66
C GLU A 41 12.23 3.41 -15.73
N ARG A 42 13.20 3.45 -14.80
CA ARG A 42 13.41 4.58 -13.89
C ARG A 42 13.91 5.85 -14.58
N ARG A 43 14.53 5.72 -15.76
CA ARG A 43 15.02 6.86 -16.56
C ARG A 43 13.93 7.46 -17.45
N LYS A 44 12.82 6.76 -17.64
CA LYS A 44 11.69 7.25 -18.43
C LYS A 44 10.79 8.14 -17.58
N VAL A 45 10.12 9.07 -18.25
CA VAL A 45 9.02 9.82 -17.65
C VAL A 45 7.73 9.04 -17.88
N HIS A 46 7.02 8.74 -16.80
CA HIS A 46 5.70 8.12 -16.79
C HIS A 46 4.69 9.15 -16.27
N MET A 47 3.86 9.66 -17.17
CA MET A 47 2.82 10.64 -16.84
C MET A 47 1.47 9.95 -16.72
N PHE A 48 0.70 10.34 -15.71
CA PHE A 48 -0.64 9.85 -15.45
C PHE A 48 -1.59 11.04 -15.26
N GLY A 49 -2.75 11.00 -15.91
CA GLY A 49 -3.80 12.02 -15.79
C GLY A 49 -4.73 11.79 -14.60
N ALA A 50 -5.71 12.69 -14.43
CA ALA A 50 -6.73 12.60 -13.37
C ALA A 50 -7.73 11.44 -13.56
N ASP A 51 -7.84 10.95 -14.79
CA ASP A 51 -8.67 9.80 -15.17
C ASP A 51 -7.90 8.47 -15.09
N ASP A 52 -6.58 8.49 -14.93
CA ASP A 52 -5.80 7.28 -14.69
C ASP A 52 -5.86 6.86 -13.22
N VAL A 53 -5.49 5.61 -12.94
CA VAL A 53 -5.34 5.11 -11.58
C VAL A 53 -4.03 4.35 -11.49
N VAL A 54 -3.25 4.65 -10.46
CA VAL A 54 -1.98 3.97 -10.21
C VAL A 54 -2.09 3.05 -9.01
N VAL A 55 -1.62 1.81 -9.13
CA VAL A 55 -1.31 0.96 -7.98
C VAL A 55 0.20 0.89 -7.87
N LEU A 56 0.77 1.56 -6.87
CA LEU A 56 2.22 1.61 -6.65
C LEU A 56 2.61 0.77 -5.45
N GLY A 57 3.53 -0.18 -5.65
CA GLY A 57 4.09 -0.98 -4.55
C GLY A 57 5.60 -0.93 -4.46
N VAL A 58 6.10 -0.83 -3.22
CA VAL A 58 7.54 -0.94 -2.91
C VAL A 58 7.75 -1.92 -1.74
N PRO A 59 8.88 -2.66 -1.71
CA PRO A 59 9.30 -3.34 -0.51
C PRO A 59 9.69 -2.33 0.57
N VAL A 60 9.66 -2.75 1.82
CA VAL A 60 10.14 -1.96 2.96
C VAL A 60 11.54 -2.42 3.33
N TYR A 61 12.50 -1.49 3.30
CA TYR A 61 13.86 -1.72 3.77
C TYR A 61 14.11 -0.86 5.01
N TYR A 62 14.41 -1.52 6.14
CA TYR A 62 14.67 -0.85 7.42
C TYR A 62 13.57 0.16 7.85
N GLY A 63 12.30 -0.16 7.57
CA GLY A 63 11.17 0.70 7.94
C GLY A 63 10.92 1.89 7.00
N ARG A 64 11.56 1.92 5.82
CA ARG A 64 11.50 3.02 4.85
C ARG A 64 11.31 2.56 3.41
N VAL A 65 10.95 3.52 2.55
CA VAL A 65 10.97 3.35 1.10
C VAL A 65 12.42 3.10 0.64
N PRO A 66 12.67 2.17 -0.32
CA PRO A 66 14.03 1.88 -0.77
C PRO A 66 14.71 3.12 -1.36
N GLU A 67 15.91 3.43 -0.87
CA GLU A 67 16.75 4.51 -1.41
C GLU A 67 17.48 4.06 -2.68
N VAL A 68 16.71 3.77 -3.73
CA VAL A 68 17.23 3.41 -5.04
C VAL A 68 17.31 4.66 -5.92
N PRO A 69 18.46 4.98 -6.53
CA PRO A 69 18.59 6.14 -7.40
C PRO A 69 17.53 6.13 -8.52
N GLY A 70 16.79 7.23 -8.64
CA GLY A 70 15.76 7.41 -9.66
C GLY A 70 14.45 6.67 -9.40
N LEU A 71 14.24 6.06 -8.22
CA LEU A 71 13.11 5.14 -7.98
C LEU A 71 11.75 5.72 -8.39
N LEU A 72 11.49 6.97 -8.00
CA LEU A 72 10.22 7.65 -8.22
C LEU A 72 10.37 8.91 -9.07
N ASP A 73 11.59 9.24 -9.54
CA ASP A 73 11.89 10.54 -10.12
C ASP A 73 11.21 10.75 -11.47
N GLY A 74 11.04 9.68 -12.23
CA GLY A 74 10.31 9.70 -13.50
C GLY A 74 8.79 9.68 -13.38
N LEU A 75 8.21 9.56 -12.18
CA LEU A 75 6.76 9.43 -12.00
C LEU A 75 6.11 10.80 -11.80
N GLN A 76 5.11 11.10 -12.64
CA GLN A 76 4.36 12.35 -12.59
C GLN A 76 2.87 12.06 -12.66
N GLY A 77 2.12 12.54 -11.67
CA GLY A 77 0.66 12.50 -11.65
C GLY A 77 0.06 13.89 -11.81
N GLU A 78 -1.10 13.96 -12.45
CA GLU A 78 -1.91 15.17 -12.57
C GLU A 78 -3.23 14.93 -11.82
N GLU A 79 -3.20 15.12 -10.50
CA GLU A 79 -4.33 14.77 -9.61
C GLU A 79 -4.70 13.28 -9.66
N THR A 80 -3.76 12.42 -10.06
CA THR A 80 -3.98 10.99 -10.32
C THR A 80 -4.24 10.20 -9.03
N PRO A 81 -5.39 9.52 -8.90
CA PRO A 81 -5.61 8.57 -7.82
C PRO A 81 -4.54 7.48 -7.72
N ALA A 82 -4.06 7.23 -6.50
CA ALA A 82 -3.04 6.19 -6.25
C ALA A 82 -3.43 5.24 -5.11
N VAL A 83 -3.24 3.95 -5.30
CA VAL A 83 -3.29 2.91 -4.26
C VAL A 83 -1.86 2.50 -3.91
N LEU A 84 -1.46 2.69 -2.65
CA LEU A 84 -0.06 2.56 -2.23
C LEU A 84 0.19 1.30 -1.42
N LEU A 85 1.19 0.51 -1.79
CA LEU A 85 1.51 -0.75 -1.12
C LEU A 85 2.93 -0.73 -0.54
N ALA A 86 3.03 -1.07 0.74
CA ALA A 86 4.30 -1.36 1.42
C ALA A 86 4.40 -2.87 1.70
N VAL A 87 5.41 -3.53 1.13
CA VAL A 87 5.57 -4.98 1.24
C VAL A 87 6.79 -5.31 2.08
N TYR A 88 6.62 -6.07 3.16
CA TYR A 88 7.66 -6.21 4.18
C TYR A 88 7.92 -7.67 4.55
N GLY A 89 9.16 -7.96 4.91
CA GLY A 89 9.64 -9.29 5.23
C GLY A 89 9.26 -9.81 6.62
N ASN A 90 8.12 -9.42 7.19
CA ASN A 90 7.74 -9.71 8.60
C ASN A 90 8.58 -8.96 9.67
N ARG A 91 9.20 -7.83 9.30
CA ARG A 91 9.72 -6.80 10.23
C ARG A 91 8.80 -5.57 10.23
N LEU A 92 9.09 -4.61 11.10
CA LEU A 92 8.35 -3.35 11.17
C LEU A 92 8.28 -2.64 9.81
N ILE A 93 7.10 -2.12 9.51
CA ILE A 93 6.83 -1.26 8.34
C ILE A 93 7.28 0.17 8.63
N ASP A 94 7.29 0.56 9.91
CA ASP A 94 7.56 1.90 10.43
C ASP A 94 6.93 2.98 9.52
N ASP A 95 7.67 4.00 9.13
CA ASP A 95 7.16 5.15 8.41
C ASP A 95 7.04 4.93 6.89
N ALA A 96 7.44 3.77 6.35
CA ALA A 96 7.55 3.54 4.91
C ALA A 96 6.28 3.86 4.12
N LEU A 97 5.10 3.54 4.65
CA LEU A 97 3.84 3.79 3.96
C LEU A 97 3.44 5.27 3.99
N ALA A 98 3.75 5.97 5.10
CA ALA A 98 3.55 7.41 5.22
C ALA A 98 4.54 8.17 4.34
N GLU A 99 5.80 7.78 4.36
CA GLU A 99 6.85 8.29 3.47
C GLU A 99 6.48 8.10 1.99
N LEU A 100 6.02 6.92 1.59
CA LEU A 100 5.57 6.67 0.22
C LEU A 100 4.38 7.57 -0.16
N SER A 101 3.44 7.78 0.76
CA SER A 101 2.32 8.71 0.56
C SER A 101 2.79 10.14 0.31
N ASP A 102 3.72 10.64 1.12
CA ASP A 102 4.26 11.99 0.99
C ASP A 102 5.05 12.15 -0.33
N LEU A 103 5.87 11.15 -0.68
CA LEU A 103 6.63 11.13 -1.94
C LEU A 103 5.72 11.11 -3.17
N CYS A 104 4.61 10.36 -3.13
CA CYS A 104 3.61 10.34 -4.20
C CYS A 104 2.83 11.65 -4.28
N ALA A 105 2.40 12.20 -3.15
CA ALA A 105 1.68 13.46 -3.11
C ALA A 105 2.50 14.63 -3.68
N ALA A 106 3.81 14.68 -3.37
CA ALA A 106 4.73 15.65 -3.93
C ALA A 106 4.90 15.56 -5.45
N ARG A 107 4.51 14.42 -6.06
CA ARG A 107 4.57 14.15 -7.50
C ARG A 107 3.21 14.27 -8.19
N GLY A 108 2.22 14.87 -7.52
CA GLY A 108 0.89 15.12 -8.08
C GLY A 108 -0.07 13.93 -8.05
N PHE A 109 0.30 12.84 -7.37
CA PHE A 109 -0.64 11.75 -7.08
C PHE A 109 -1.55 12.10 -5.89
N ARG A 110 -2.72 11.46 -5.86
CA ARG A 110 -3.71 11.55 -4.79
C ARG A 110 -3.88 10.18 -4.13
N PRO A 111 -3.15 9.89 -3.02
CA PRO A 111 -3.28 8.64 -2.30
C PRO A 111 -4.73 8.40 -1.84
N LEU A 112 -5.35 7.37 -2.41
CA LEU A 112 -6.75 7.01 -2.23
C LEU A 112 -6.93 5.95 -1.14
N ALA A 113 -6.07 4.93 -1.19
CA ALA A 113 -6.06 3.78 -0.31
C ALA A 113 -4.61 3.30 -0.15
N ALA A 114 -4.32 2.60 0.95
CA ALA A 114 -2.99 2.10 1.21
C ALA A 114 -3.05 0.75 1.91
N GLY A 115 -2.06 -0.11 1.65
CA GLY A 115 -1.99 -1.48 2.16
C GLY A 115 -0.59 -1.89 2.57
N ALA A 116 -0.53 -2.74 3.58
CA ALA A 116 0.68 -3.29 4.15
C ALA A 116 0.64 -4.82 4.04
N PHE A 117 1.58 -5.42 3.29
CA PHE A 117 1.54 -6.85 2.98
C PHE A 117 2.84 -7.56 3.35
N VAL A 118 2.70 -8.78 3.89
CA VAL A 118 3.83 -9.60 4.33
C VAL A 118 4.35 -10.44 3.16
N ALA A 119 5.63 -10.35 2.83
CA ALA A 119 6.31 -11.24 1.90
C ALA A 119 7.46 -11.98 2.62
N PRO A 120 8.09 -13.00 2.01
CA PRO A 120 9.22 -13.69 2.59
C PRO A 120 10.38 -12.70 2.83
N HIS A 121 11.08 -12.87 3.95
CA HIS A 121 12.19 -11.97 4.29
C HIS A 121 13.40 -12.22 3.39
N THR A 122 14.01 -11.15 2.87
CA THR A 122 15.16 -11.25 1.95
C THR A 122 16.39 -11.92 2.60
N PHE A 123 16.60 -11.76 3.91
CA PHE A 123 17.73 -12.39 4.61
C PHE A 123 17.46 -13.84 5.07
N SER A 124 16.21 -14.27 5.14
CA SER A 124 15.87 -15.64 5.57
C SER A 124 14.54 -16.07 4.98
N ALA A 125 14.58 -16.98 4.01
CA ALA A 125 13.40 -17.58 3.41
C ALA A 125 12.52 -18.35 4.41
N LYS A 126 13.03 -18.63 5.63
CA LYS A 126 12.26 -19.25 6.71
C LYS A 126 11.24 -18.28 7.34
N VAL A 127 11.50 -16.98 7.26
CA VAL A 127 10.61 -15.95 7.80
C VAL A 127 9.58 -15.56 6.74
N ALA A 128 8.29 -15.65 7.10
CA ALA A 128 7.16 -15.46 6.17
C ALA A 128 7.23 -16.37 4.93
N MET A 129 7.74 -17.60 5.11
CA MET A 129 7.77 -18.62 4.06
C MET A 129 6.36 -18.87 3.48
N GLY A 130 6.26 -19.05 2.17
CA GLY A 130 4.99 -19.34 1.49
C GLY A 130 4.05 -18.14 1.34
N ARG A 131 4.51 -16.93 1.66
CA ARG A 131 3.80 -15.67 1.39
C ARG A 131 4.27 -15.10 0.04
N PRO A 132 3.45 -14.36 -0.73
CA PRO A 132 2.00 -14.24 -0.58
C PRO A 132 1.29 -15.60 -0.70
N ASN A 133 0.37 -15.88 0.22
CA ASN A 133 -0.53 -17.02 0.13
C ASN A 133 -1.94 -16.57 -0.34
N ALA A 134 -2.86 -17.52 -0.51
CA ALA A 134 -4.22 -17.23 -0.98
C ALA A 134 -4.96 -16.20 -0.10
N GLY A 135 -4.78 -16.23 1.22
CA GLY A 135 -5.38 -15.28 2.14
C GLY A 135 -4.83 -13.86 1.96
N ASP A 136 -3.53 -13.73 1.68
CA ASP A 136 -2.93 -12.42 1.41
C ASP A 136 -3.40 -11.83 0.09
N LEU A 137 -3.49 -12.68 -0.94
CA LEU A 137 -3.98 -12.27 -2.25
C LEU A 137 -5.46 -11.87 -2.18
N ALA A 138 -6.27 -12.56 -1.36
CA ALA A 138 -7.64 -12.17 -1.09
C ALA A 138 -7.72 -10.80 -0.40
N ALA A 139 -6.85 -10.53 0.59
CA ALA A 139 -6.77 -9.21 1.24
C ALA A 139 -6.33 -8.10 0.27
N ALA A 140 -5.39 -8.41 -0.62
CA ALA A 140 -4.96 -7.49 -1.68
C ALA A 140 -6.09 -7.19 -2.68
N ALA A 141 -6.81 -8.23 -3.13
CA ALA A 141 -7.96 -8.06 -4.01
C ALA A 141 -9.10 -7.27 -3.33
N GLU A 142 -9.34 -7.48 -2.04
CA GLU A 142 -10.30 -6.69 -1.25
C GLU A 142 -9.90 -5.21 -1.19
N LEU A 143 -8.61 -4.90 -1.00
CA LEU A 143 -8.11 -3.52 -1.04
C LEU A 143 -8.40 -2.88 -2.41
N GLY A 144 -8.14 -3.60 -3.50
CA GLY A 144 -8.44 -3.14 -4.86
C GLY A 144 -9.93 -2.86 -5.07
N ARG A 145 -10.81 -3.77 -4.64
CA ARG A 145 -12.27 -3.58 -4.73
C ARG A 145 -12.74 -2.35 -3.95
N ARG A 146 -12.27 -2.16 -2.71
CA ARG A 146 -12.60 -0.98 -1.91
C ARG A 146 -12.06 0.32 -2.52
N ALA A 147 -10.89 0.28 -3.14
CA ALA A 147 -10.36 1.42 -3.88
C ALA A 147 -11.25 1.75 -5.08
N ALA A 148 -11.70 0.75 -5.83
CA ALA A 148 -12.62 0.93 -6.96
C ALA A 148 -13.97 1.51 -6.52
N GLU A 149 -14.55 1.03 -5.42
CA GLU A 149 -15.78 1.58 -4.82
C GLU A 149 -15.59 3.03 -4.39
N LYS A 150 -14.44 3.37 -3.81
CA LYS A 150 -14.14 4.76 -3.41
C LYS A 150 -14.04 5.67 -4.62
N LEU A 151 -13.50 5.19 -5.74
CA LEU A 151 -13.39 5.94 -7.01
C LEU A 151 -14.73 6.18 -7.70
N SER A 152 -15.71 5.29 -7.54
CA SER A 152 -17.04 5.45 -8.15
C SER A 152 -17.94 6.43 -7.38
N GLY A 153 -17.62 6.70 -6.11
CA GLY A 153 -18.29 7.71 -5.30
C GLY A 153 -17.66 9.11 -5.39
N PRO A 154 -18.29 10.13 -4.77
CA PRO A 154 -17.68 11.45 -4.63
C PRO A 154 -16.41 11.36 -3.78
N VAL A 155 -15.25 11.42 -4.42
CA VAL A 155 -13.97 11.35 -3.72
C VAL A 155 -13.68 12.70 -3.08
N ARG A 156 -13.86 12.79 -1.76
CA ARG A 156 -13.33 13.92 -1.00
C ARG A 156 -11.87 13.67 -0.66
N TRP A 157 -10.98 14.27 -1.45
CA TRP A 157 -9.56 14.26 -1.15
C TRP A 157 -9.28 15.01 0.15
N ARG A 158 -8.65 14.32 1.09
CA ARG A 158 -8.05 14.92 2.28
C ARG A 158 -6.57 14.56 2.24
N PRO A 159 -5.66 15.47 2.61
CA PRO A 159 -4.28 15.11 2.86
C PRO A 159 -4.27 13.91 3.83
N SER A 160 -3.79 12.77 3.36
CA SER A 160 -3.71 11.56 4.16
C SER A 160 -2.62 11.77 5.21
N ILE A 161 -3.00 12.15 6.42
CA ILE A 161 -2.17 11.89 7.60
C ILE A 161 -2.31 10.39 7.84
N LEU A 162 -1.51 9.58 7.14
CA LEU A 162 -1.38 8.18 7.52
C LEU A 162 -0.78 8.14 8.92
N PRO A 163 -1.40 7.43 9.88
CA PRO A 163 -0.82 7.32 11.21
C PRO A 163 0.55 6.68 11.07
N ARG A 164 1.59 7.40 11.50
CA ARG A 164 2.92 6.83 11.69
C ARG A 164 2.78 5.72 12.72
N PRO A 165 3.02 4.44 12.39
CA PRO A 165 2.78 3.37 13.34
C PRO A 165 3.70 3.57 14.55
N VAL A 166 3.11 3.80 15.71
CA VAL A 166 3.83 3.78 16.98
C VAL A 166 4.18 2.32 17.26
N ARG A 167 5.48 2.03 17.40
CA ARG A 167 6.09 0.72 17.73
C ARG A 167 5.09 -0.33 18.25
N PRO A 168 4.69 -1.33 17.45
CA PRO A 168 3.96 -2.47 17.95
C PRO A 168 4.93 -3.47 18.58
N THR A 169 4.65 -3.88 19.80
CA THR A 169 5.28 -5.05 20.41
C THR A 169 5.02 -6.29 19.57
N VAL A 170 6.10 -7.02 19.28
CA VAL A 170 6.21 -8.23 18.46
C VAL A 170 4.98 -9.15 18.54
N ARG A 171 4.12 -9.12 17.50
CA ARG A 171 3.25 -10.19 16.95
C ARG A 171 1.95 -9.60 16.39
N SER A 172 1.81 -9.46 15.08
CA SER A 172 0.47 -9.54 14.45
C SER A 172 0.51 -9.57 12.93
N ALA A 173 -0.51 -10.23 12.39
CA ALA A 173 -0.85 -10.43 10.99
C ALA A 173 -1.05 -9.11 10.19
N SER A 174 -1.16 -9.29 8.86
CA SER A 174 -1.52 -8.29 7.87
C SER A 174 -2.69 -7.40 8.35
N ALA A 175 -2.52 -6.07 8.27
CA ALA A 175 -3.55 -5.11 8.68
C ALA A 175 -3.83 -4.12 7.54
N ALA A 176 -5.11 -3.91 7.23
CA ALA A 176 -5.60 -2.91 6.29
C ALA A 176 -6.45 -1.88 7.05
N TRP A 177 -6.19 -0.59 6.84
CA TRP A 177 -6.85 0.50 7.55
C TRP A 177 -7.74 1.32 6.59
N PRO A 178 -9.03 1.55 6.89
CA PRO A 178 -9.82 2.56 6.19
C PRO A 178 -9.44 3.97 6.67
N VAL A 179 -9.23 4.89 5.74
CA VAL A 179 -8.91 6.30 6.00
C VAL A 179 -10.18 7.07 6.35
N SER A 180 -10.77 6.78 7.51
CA SER A 180 -11.78 7.66 8.13
C SER A 180 -11.99 7.31 9.61
N GLY A 181 -11.46 8.15 10.50
CA GLY A 181 -11.94 8.29 11.88
C GLY A 181 -10.90 8.00 12.97
N LEU A 182 -10.23 9.04 13.49
CA LEU A 182 -10.40 9.50 14.87
C LEU A 182 -9.56 10.76 15.13
N ALA A 183 -10.22 11.83 15.55
CA ALA A 183 -9.61 12.97 16.21
C ALA A 183 -9.95 12.91 17.71
N ARG A 184 -8.95 13.21 18.56
CA ARG A 184 -8.94 13.31 20.05
C ARG A 184 -8.87 11.94 20.76
N ARG A 185 -8.03 11.70 21.76
CA ARG A 185 -7.48 12.58 22.83
C ARG A 185 -6.05 12.19 23.22
N ALA A 186 -5.35 13.18 23.76
CA ALA A 186 -4.12 13.08 24.54
C ALA A 186 -4.38 12.50 25.95
N ALA A 187 -3.28 12.09 26.61
CA ALA A 187 -3.11 11.86 28.04
C ALA A 187 -3.96 10.74 28.69
N ASP A 188 -3.31 9.61 28.94
CA ASP A 188 -3.24 8.91 30.24
C ASP A 188 -2.82 7.46 30.03
N GLY A 189 -1.94 6.97 30.91
CA GLY A 189 -1.23 5.70 30.78
C GLY A 189 -2.17 4.50 30.63
N TRP A 190 -1.98 3.72 29.56
CA TRP A 190 -2.68 2.46 29.35
C TRP A 190 -1.72 1.28 29.43
N LYS A 191 -1.93 0.39 30.41
CA LYS A 191 -1.32 -0.96 30.45
C LYS A 191 -2.20 -1.90 29.63
N ALA A 192 -1.62 -2.60 28.66
CA ALA A 192 -2.33 -3.56 27.83
C ALA A 192 -2.78 -4.80 28.64
N PRO A 193 -4.07 -5.21 28.59
CA PRO A 193 -4.49 -6.51 29.09
C PRO A 193 -4.25 -7.62 28.05
N PRO A 194 -4.12 -8.89 28.47
CA PRO A 194 -3.78 -10.00 27.58
C PRO A 194 -4.98 -10.40 26.71
N LEU A 195 -4.72 -10.65 25.43
CA LEU A 195 -5.70 -11.19 24.48
C LEU A 195 -5.92 -12.69 24.74
N PRO A 196 -7.17 -13.17 24.55
CA PRO A 196 -7.32 -14.29 23.61
C PRO A 196 -8.56 -14.21 22.70
N LEU A 197 -8.35 -14.74 21.48
CA LEU A 197 -9.26 -15.48 20.60
C LEU A 197 -10.56 -14.82 20.07
N GLN A 198 -10.54 -14.63 18.75
CA GLN A 198 -11.62 -14.83 17.77
C GLN A 198 -13.07 -14.83 18.31
N ARG A 199 -13.85 -13.81 17.91
CA ARG A 199 -15.22 -14.02 17.42
C ARG A 199 -15.76 -12.81 16.66
N LEU A 200 -16.29 -13.12 15.48
CA LEU A 200 -17.09 -12.31 14.58
C LEU A 200 -18.44 -12.00 15.25
N ILE A 201 -18.83 -10.73 15.40
CA ILE A 201 -20.23 -10.34 15.66
C ILE A 201 -20.55 -9.07 14.85
N TRP A 202 -21.46 -9.22 13.87
CA TRP A 202 -22.23 -8.14 13.27
C TRP A 202 -23.33 -7.70 14.25
N ARG A 203 -23.55 -6.40 14.43
CA ARG A 203 -24.90 -5.90 14.74
C ARG A 203 -25.19 -4.61 13.97
N ARG A 204 -26.31 -4.67 13.24
CA ARG A 204 -27.04 -3.54 12.69
C ARG A 204 -27.65 -2.72 13.83
N HIS A 205 -27.42 -1.41 13.75
CA HIS A 205 -28.35 -0.27 13.85
C HIS A 205 -27.67 0.89 14.57
#